data_AF-A0A1I5E4Q3-F1
#
_entry.id   AF-A0A1I5E4Q3-F1
#
_cell.length_a   1.000
_cell.length_b   1.000
_cell.length_c   1.000
_cell.angle_alpha   90.00
_cell.angle_beta   90.00
_cell.angle_gamma   90.00
#
_symmetry.space_group_name_H-M   'P 1'
#
loop_
_entity.id
_entity.type
_entity.pdbx_description
1 polymer ?
#
loop_
_entity_poly.entity_id
_entity_poly.type
_entity_poly.pdbx_seq_one_letter_code
_entity_poly.pdbx_strand_id
1 'polypeptide(L)'
;MAAAAQREHEAFGAQTLDAEGRMVDAGSSEAEDGRVSRFAPAPWQRVLGYWDAVDQPRVKLPSLVRFGALRPADRTLLLEALNQASASRLMGLGVGPDQGLDAAELHAMATAVNRVAVIDTPWSAAFISWLARQAGLGADEFVFSEAHVDYAGAAWKAGADEAAGRPTRFALRACDLARTPPRVGDLVCQTRGARSTLDSFAKIGTVLATRPTGGAALPMHCDVVTAADARGFDAVGGNVLQSVTLRRLDFAPGMRTLDPSYLPEGCAADAAGCIDRHMSRQPWSLLLQWR
;
A
#
# COMPACT_ATOMS: atom_id res chain seq x y z
N MET A 1 -10.31 9.76 -1.86
CA MET A 1 -9.32 8.69 -2.14
C MET A 1 -9.52 8.06 -3.52
N ALA A 2 -10.72 7.53 -3.84
CA ALA A 2 -11.01 6.83 -5.10
C ALA A 2 -10.50 7.53 -6.39
N ALA A 3 -10.81 8.81 -6.59
CA ALA A 3 -10.39 9.56 -7.78
C ALA A 3 -8.86 9.67 -7.92
N ALA A 4 -8.11 9.78 -6.81
CA ALA A 4 -6.65 9.80 -6.85
C ALA A 4 -6.09 8.41 -7.19
N ALA A 5 -6.73 7.34 -6.73
CA ALA A 5 -6.33 5.98 -7.03
C ALA A 5 -6.55 5.63 -8.51
N GLN A 6 -7.68 6.03 -9.09
CA GLN A 6 -7.92 5.89 -10.53
C GLN A 6 -6.86 6.61 -11.36
N ARG A 7 -6.48 7.85 -10.98
CA ARG A 7 -5.40 8.58 -11.69
C ARG A 7 -4.06 7.86 -11.63
N GLU A 8 -3.70 7.30 -10.48
CA GLU A 8 -2.43 6.56 -10.37
C GLU A 8 -2.49 5.20 -11.08
N HIS A 9 -3.65 4.53 -11.09
CA HIS A 9 -3.85 3.31 -11.88
C HIS A 9 -3.64 3.57 -13.39
N GLU A 10 -4.24 4.63 -13.93
CA GLU A 10 -4.03 5.05 -15.32
C GLU A 10 -2.56 5.44 -15.58
N ALA A 11 -1.93 6.14 -14.64
CA ALA A 11 -0.53 6.53 -14.76
C ALA A 11 0.45 5.34 -14.72
N PHE A 12 0.02 4.20 -14.18
CA PHE A 12 0.71 2.92 -14.20
C PHE A 12 0.27 2.01 -15.36
N GLY A 13 -0.41 2.55 -16.37
CA GLY A 13 -0.79 1.79 -17.57
C GLY A 13 -1.96 0.83 -17.36
N ALA A 14 -2.84 1.12 -16.40
CA ALA A 14 -4.12 0.45 -16.19
C ALA A 14 -4.05 -1.08 -15.97
N GLN A 15 -3.06 -1.56 -15.21
CA GLN A 15 -2.95 -2.99 -14.87
C GLN A 15 -4.22 -3.52 -14.19
N THR A 16 -4.87 -4.51 -14.79
CA THR A 16 -6.22 -4.94 -14.38
C THR A 16 -6.29 -6.44 -14.12
N LEU A 17 -6.88 -6.79 -12.97
CA LEU A 17 -7.33 -8.14 -12.62
C LEU A 17 -8.85 -8.24 -12.77
N ASP A 18 -9.31 -9.22 -13.55
CA ASP A 18 -10.74 -9.50 -13.68
C ASP A 18 -11.34 -10.14 -12.42
N ALA A 19 -12.65 -10.42 -12.45
CA ALA A 19 -13.36 -11.01 -11.31
C ALA A 19 -12.88 -12.43 -11.00
N GLU A 20 -12.29 -13.14 -11.95
CA GLU A 20 -11.66 -14.44 -11.71
C GLU A 20 -10.22 -14.28 -11.19
N GLY A 21 -9.74 -13.06 -11.00
CA GLY A 21 -8.39 -12.75 -10.52
C GLY A 21 -7.29 -13.05 -11.55
N ARG A 22 -7.64 -13.10 -12.84
CA ARG A 22 -6.69 -13.20 -13.95
C ARG A 22 -6.24 -11.81 -14.36
N MET A 23 -4.97 -11.66 -14.71
CA MET A 23 -4.46 -10.43 -15.32
C MET A 23 -4.94 -10.34 -16.76
N VAL A 24 -5.80 -9.36 -17.04
CA VAL A 24 -6.35 -9.10 -18.38
C VAL A 24 -5.60 -7.97 -19.09
N ASP A 25 -5.03 -7.04 -18.32
CA ASP A 25 -4.18 -5.96 -18.80
C ASP A 25 -2.93 -5.86 -17.92
N ALA A 26 -1.76 -5.79 -18.55
CA ALA A 26 -0.49 -5.55 -17.88
C ALA A 26 -0.11 -4.07 -17.97
N GLY A 27 0.28 -3.48 -16.84
CA GLY A 27 0.72 -2.10 -16.76
C GLY A 27 2.23 -1.98 -16.55
N SER A 28 2.68 -0.77 -16.24
CA SER A 28 4.07 -0.52 -15.86
C SER A 28 4.38 -1.07 -14.47
N SER A 29 5.59 -1.58 -14.32
CA SER A 29 6.17 -1.97 -13.03
C SER A 29 6.76 -0.78 -12.29
N GLU A 30 6.76 -0.84 -10.96
CA GLU A 30 7.31 0.13 -10.00
C GLU A 30 8.77 0.52 -10.27
N ALA A 31 9.52 -0.37 -10.90
CA ALA A 31 10.91 -0.16 -11.26
C ALA A 31 11.10 0.46 -12.65
N GLU A 32 10.06 0.69 -13.44
CA GLU A 32 10.22 1.25 -14.79
C GLU A 32 10.52 2.75 -14.77
N ASP A 33 11.38 3.18 -15.71
CA ASP A 33 11.72 4.59 -15.97
C ASP A 33 10.93 5.20 -17.14
N GLY A 34 10.04 4.41 -17.75
CA GLY A 34 9.15 4.87 -18.82
C GLY A 34 8.20 5.95 -18.33
N ARG A 35 7.99 7.01 -19.13
CA ARG A 35 7.08 8.10 -18.78
C ARG A 35 5.89 8.11 -19.73
N VAL A 36 4.68 8.24 -19.16
CA VAL A 36 3.44 8.41 -19.94
C VAL A 36 3.46 9.75 -20.71
N SER A 37 4.16 10.76 -20.21
CA SER A 37 4.44 12.01 -20.92
C SER A 37 5.75 12.65 -20.45
N ARG A 38 6.29 13.61 -21.22
CA ARG A 38 7.55 14.31 -20.88
C ARG A 38 7.55 14.94 -19.48
N PHE A 39 6.40 15.40 -19.00
CA PHE A 39 6.26 16.07 -17.71
C PHE A 39 5.75 15.14 -16.60
N ALA A 40 5.36 13.91 -16.92
CA ALA A 40 4.92 12.96 -15.93
C ALA A 40 6.13 12.30 -15.24
N PRO A 41 6.05 12.07 -13.91
CA PRO A 41 7.01 11.21 -13.23
C PRO A 41 6.90 9.77 -13.76
N ALA A 42 8.05 9.11 -13.91
CA ALA A 42 8.10 7.67 -14.17
C ALA A 42 7.56 6.86 -12.96
N PRO A 43 7.15 5.60 -13.14
CA PRO A 43 6.66 4.74 -12.05
C PRO A 43 7.52 4.76 -10.78
N TRP A 44 8.85 4.62 -10.89
CA TRP A 44 9.72 4.65 -9.69
C TRP A 44 9.71 6.00 -8.97
N GLN A 45 9.56 7.10 -9.72
CA GLN A 45 9.47 8.46 -9.15
C GLN A 45 8.14 8.65 -8.42
N ARG A 46 7.05 8.05 -8.91
CA ARG A 46 5.74 8.04 -8.23
C ARG A 46 5.81 7.27 -6.93
N VAL A 47 6.43 6.09 -6.94
CA VAL A 47 6.64 5.28 -5.73
C VAL A 47 7.42 6.06 -4.67
N LEU A 48 8.51 6.73 -5.05
CA LEU A 48 9.21 7.65 -4.14
C LEU A 48 8.28 8.70 -3.54
N GLY A 49 7.43 9.33 -4.36
CA GLY A 49 6.49 10.35 -3.91
C GLY A 49 5.38 9.84 -2.97
N TYR A 50 5.02 8.55 -3.02
CA TYR A 50 4.07 7.98 -2.08
C TYR A 50 4.63 7.92 -0.65
N TRP A 51 5.94 7.69 -0.52
CA TRP A 51 6.61 7.62 0.79
C TRP A 51 6.63 8.96 1.52
N ASP A 52 6.58 10.09 0.82
CA ASP A 52 6.45 11.41 1.43
C ASP A 52 5.17 11.59 2.24
N ALA A 53 4.17 10.72 2.05
CA ALA A 53 2.93 10.78 2.80
C ALA A 53 3.01 10.15 4.19
N VAL A 54 4.02 9.35 4.51
CA VAL A 54 4.12 8.62 5.77
C VAL A 54 4.63 9.54 6.89
N ASP A 55 3.88 9.64 7.99
CA ASP A 55 4.30 10.37 9.19
C ASP A 55 5.14 9.45 10.08
N GLN A 56 6.46 9.46 9.89
CA GLN A 56 7.40 8.85 10.82
C GLN A 56 8.36 9.88 11.42
N PRO A 57 8.68 9.78 12.72
CA PRO A 57 9.39 10.84 13.43
C PRO A 57 10.84 11.09 13.00
N ARG A 58 11.47 10.27 12.13
CA ARG A 58 12.90 10.45 11.76
C ARG A 58 13.34 10.12 10.34
N VAL A 59 12.59 9.37 9.52
CA VAL A 59 13.05 9.01 8.17
C VAL A 59 11.87 8.97 7.19
N LYS A 60 11.92 9.78 6.12
CA LYS A 60 10.86 9.85 5.09
C LYS A 60 10.80 8.63 4.17
N LEU A 61 11.93 7.94 4.00
CA LEU A 61 12.06 6.77 3.13
C LEU A 61 12.50 5.55 3.95
N PRO A 62 12.25 4.31 3.48
CA PRO A 62 12.70 3.10 4.14
C PRO A 62 14.21 3.09 4.37
N SER A 63 14.65 2.63 5.54
CA SER A 63 16.07 2.64 5.92
C SER A 63 16.88 1.51 5.31
N LEU A 64 16.27 0.46 4.77
CA LEU A 64 16.97 -0.72 4.31
C LEU A 64 17.27 -0.67 2.82
N VAL A 65 18.52 -0.93 2.45
CA VAL A 65 18.96 -1.10 1.06
C VAL A 65 19.43 -2.54 0.87
N ARG A 66 18.76 -3.31 0.01
CA ARG A 66 19.16 -4.69 -0.30
C ARG A 66 20.02 -4.68 -1.56
N PHE A 67 21.14 -5.40 -1.51
CA PHE A 67 22.13 -5.43 -2.60
C PHE A 67 22.75 -6.83 -2.79
N GLY A 68 22.07 -7.87 -2.30
CA GLY A 68 22.51 -9.27 -2.39
C GLY A 68 23.36 -9.78 -1.22
N ALA A 69 23.75 -8.91 -0.28
CA ALA A 69 24.41 -9.35 0.96
C ALA A 69 23.44 -10.01 1.96
N LEU A 70 24.00 -10.74 2.94
CA LEU A 70 23.24 -11.40 4.00
C LEU A 70 22.39 -10.42 4.84
N ARG A 71 22.92 -9.22 5.08
CA ARG A 71 22.24 -8.14 5.80
C ARG A 71 22.08 -6.94 4.88
N PRO A 72 20.93 -6.25 4.89
CA PRO A 72 20.78 -5.00 4.18
C PRO A 72 21.71 -3.93 4.76
N ALA A 73 22.09 -2.97 3.92
CA ALA A 73 22.79 -1.77 4.37
C ALA A 73 21.79 -0.72 4.88
N ASP A 74 22.24 0.16 5.77
CA ASP A 74 21.45 1.31 6.20
C ASP A 74 21.57 2.44 5.18
N ARG A 75 20.43 2.88 4.65
CA ARG A 75 20.31 3.94 3.64
C ARG A 75 20.92 5.24 4.13
N THR A 76 20.70 5.61 5.38
CA THR A 76 21.19 6.87 5.95
C THR A 76 22.71 6.86 6.02
N LEU A 77 23.29 5.76 6.50
CA LEU A 77 24.75 5.59 6.56
C LEU A 77 25.38 5.55 5.15
N LEU A 78 24.72 4.92 4.18
CA LEU A 78 25.18 4.95 2.79
C LEU A 78 25.18 6.36 2.21
N LEU A 79 24.09 7.11 2.40
CA LEU A 79 24.00 8.49 1.94
C LEU A 79 25.01 9.40 2.65
N GLU A 80 25.29 9.16 3.94
CA GLU A 80 26.34 9.87 4.66
C GLU A 80 27.72 9.58 4.07
N ALA A 81 28.03 8.30 3.81
CA ALA A 81 29.29 7.91 3.18
C ALA A 81 29.48 8.53 1.79
N LEU A 82 28.41 8.59 0.98
CA LEU A 82 28.43 9.26 -0.32
C LEU A 82 28.72 10.77 -0.16
N ASN A 83 28.09 11.44 0.80
CA ASN A 83 28.36 12.86 1.09
C ASN A 83 29.80 13.10 1.54
N GLN A 84 30.36 12.19 2.36
CA GLN A 84 31.76 12.24 2.78
C GLN A 84 32.72 12.08 1.60
N ALA A 85 32.33 11.29 0.58
CA ALA A 85 33.08 11.08 -0.66
C ALA A 85 32.88 12.18 -1.72
N SER A 86 32.10 13.23 -1.44
CA SER A 86 31.86 14.32 -2.40
C SER A 86 33.12 15.15 -2.66
N ALA A 87 33.31 15.58 -3.90
CA ALA A 87 34.42 16.44 -4.29
C ALA A 87 34.45 17.73 -3.47
N SER A 88 33.28 18.33 -3.19
CA SER A 88 33.16 19.51 -2.33
C SER A 88 33.70 19.28 -0.92
N ARG A 89 33.45 18.11 -0.32
CA ARG A 89 33.90 17.78 1.02
C ARG A 89 35.40 17.54 1.04
N LEU A 90 35.90 16.77 0.07
CA LEU A 90 37.32 16.42 -0.04
C LEU A 90 38.19 17.65 -0.35
N MET A 91 37.75 18.55 -1.23
CA MET A 91 38.42 19.83 -1.47
C MET A 91 38.50 20.69 -0.20
N GLY A 92 37.42 20.72 0.60
CA GLY A 92 37.42 21.39 1.91
C GLY A 92 38.43 20.81 2.91
N LEU A 93 38.91 19.59 2.68
CA LEU A 93 39.96 18.91 3.47
C LEU A 93 41.35 19.02 2.82
N GLY A 94 41.51 19.78 1.73
CA GLY A 94 42.79 19.97 1.04
C GLY A 94 43.14 18.88 0.02
N VAL A 95 42.19 18.01 -0.33
CA VAL A 95 42.36 17.04 -1.43
C VAL A 95 42.19 17.76 -2.78
N GLY A 96 42.95 17.35 -3.80
CA GLY A 96 42.91 17.98 -5.12
C GLY A 96 41.53 17.97 -5.79
N PRO A 97 41.29 18.86 -6.78
CA PRO A 97 39.97 19.10 -7.37
C PRO A 97 39.39 17.92 -8.17
N ASP A 98 40.24 16.99 -8.61
CA ASP A 98 39.85 15.84 -9.43
C ASP A 98 39.57 14.57 -8.61
N GLN A 99 39.21 14.74 -7.32
CA GLN A 99 38.96 13.63 -6.39
C GLN A 99 37.54 13.70 -5.82
N GLY A 100 36.90 12.55 -5.70
CA GLY A 100 35.55 12.41 -5.16
C GLY A 100 34.45 12.50 -6.21
N LEU A 101 33.21 12.34 -5.75
CA LEU A 101 32.02 12.42 -6.59
C LEU A 101 31.68 13.87 -6.86
N ASP A 102 31.50 14.23 -8.13
CA ASP A 102 30.94 15.53 -8.48
C ASP A 102 29.46 15.63 -8.05
N ALA A 103 28.86 16.80 -8.22
CA ALA A 103 27.47 17.03 -7.80
C ALA A 103 26.46 16.14 -8.55
N ALA A 104 26.69 15.85 -9.84
CA ALA A 104 25.82 15.02 -10.65
C ALA A 104 25.97 13.53 -10.29
N GLU A 105 27.20 13.06 -10.10
CA GLU A 105 27.50 11.70 -9.66
C GLU A 105 26.94 11.42 -8.27
N LEU A 106 27.16 12.34 -7.31
CA LEU A 106 26.60 12.25 -5.97
C LEU A 106 25.07 12.16 -6.00
N HIS A 107 24.43 13.00 -6.82
CA HIS A 107 22.98 12.97 -6.99
C HIS A 107 22.49 11.66 -7.62
N ALA A 108 23.19 11.15 -8.63
CA ALA A 108 22.87 9.88 -9.27
C ALA A 108 22.98 8.70 -8.29
N MET A 109 24.06 8.64 -7.51
CA MET A 109 24.25 7.59 -6.50
C MET A 109 23.21 7.68 -5.38
N ALA A 110 22.92 8.88 -4.86
CA ALA A 110 21.88 9.08 -3.85
C ALA A 110 20.50 8.67 -4.37
N THR A 111 20.19 8.99 -5.63
CA THR A 111 18.95 8.58 -6.28
C THR A 111 18.85 7.07 -6.42
N ALA A 112 19.94 6.40 -6.83
CA ALA A 112 19.97 4.94 -6.93
C ALA A 112 19.74 4.27 -5.57
N VAL A 113 20.41 4.74 -4.52
CA VAL A 113 20.24 4.25 -3.14
C VAL A 113 18.81 4.42 -2.65
N ASN A 114 18.21 5.60 -2.88
CA ASN A 114 16.81 5.86 -2.49
C ASN A 114 15.83 4.99 -3.28
N ARG A 115 16.04 4.84 -4.59
CA ARG A 115 15.20 4.01 -5.46
C ARG A 115 15.19 2.55 -5.03
N VAL A 116 16.35 1.97 -4.74
CA VAL A 116 16.44 0.59 -4.22
C VAL A 116 15.67 0.45 -2.91
N ALA A 117 15.86 1.39 -1.97
CA ALA A 117 15.19 1.33 -0.67
C ALA A 117 13.66 1.32 -0.77
N VAL A 118 13.09 2.13 -1.66
CA VAL A 118 11.62 2.22 -1.81
C VAL A 118 11.00 1.10 -2.64
N ILE A 119 11.72 0.55 -3.62
CA ILE A 119 11.22 -0.56 -4.45
C ILE A 119 11.27 -1.87 -3.66
N ASP A 120 12.33 -2.10 -2.89
CA ASP A 120 12.50 -3.33 -2.11
C ASP A 120 11.66 -3.35 -0.82
N THR A 121 10.98 -2.25 -0.51
CA THR A 121 10.09 -2.15 0.65
C THR A 121 8.64 -2.10 0.18
N PRO A 122 7.74 -2.96 0.70
CA PRO A 122 6.34 -2.94 0.31
C PRO A 122 5.70 -1.56 0.54
N TRP A 123 5.31 -0.89 -0.55
CA TRP A 123 4.83 0.51 -0.50
C TRP A 123 3.31 0.64 -0.56
N SER A 124 2.57 -0.48 -0.53
CA SER A 124 1.10 -0.47 -0.59
C SER A 124 0.44 0.40 0.49
N ALA A 125 0.98 0.43 1.71
CA ALA A 125 0.45 1.25 2.79
C ALA A 125 0.84 2.73 2.66
N ALA A 126 2.07 3.01 2.19
CA ALA A 126 2.50 4.36 1.84
C ALA A 126 1.60 4.96 0.74
N PHE A 127 1.22 4.15 -0.25
CA PHE A 127 0.25 4.54 -1.28
C PHE A 127 -1.12 4.90 -0.70
N ILE A 128 -1.68 4.09 0.21
CA ILE A 128 -2.95 4.42 0.89
C ILE A 128 -2.82 5.71 1.72
N SER A 129 -1.72 5.88 2.45
CA SER A 129 -1.43 7.12 3.18
C SER A 129 -1.35 8.33 2.25
N TRP A 130 -0.73 8.18 1.07
CA TRP A 130 -0.69 9.21 0.04
C TRP A 130 -2.09 9.51 -0.48
N LEU A 131 -2.90 8.50 -0.79
CA LEU A 131 -4.30 8.68 -1.22
C LEU A 131 -5.15 9.40 -0.18
N ALA A 132 -4.92 9.13 1.11
CA ALA A 132 -5.58 9.82 2.21
C ALA A 132 -5.20 11.31 2.24
N ARG A 133 -3.92 11.65 2.04
CA ARG A 133 -3.49 13.06 1.90
C ARG A 133 -4.08 13.74 0.68
N GLN A 134 -4.12 13.04 -0.47
CA GLN A 134 -4.78 13.55 -1.68
C GLN A 134 -6.29 13.78 -1.49
N ALA A 135 -6.90 13.08 -0.53
CA ALA A 135 -8.30 13.28 -0.15
C ALA A 135 -8.50 14.43 0.86
N GLY A 136 -7.43 15.07 1.32
CA GLY A 136 -7.47 16.18 2.27
C GLY A 136 -7.56 15.77 3.74
N LEU A 137 -7.34 14.49 4.07
CA LEU A 137 -7.40 14.04 5.47
C LEU A 137 -6.26 14.63 6.31
N GLY A 138 -6.58 15.06 7.52
CA GLY A 138 -5.65 15.50 8.55
C GLY A 138 -5.12 14.37 9.44
N ALA A 139 -4.12 14.68 10.26
CA ALA A 139 -3.48 13.72 11.17
C ALA A 139 -4.41 13.19 12.29
N ASP A 140 -5.52 13.88 12.56
CA ASP A 140 -6.57 13.43 13.48
C ASP A 140 -7.73 12.69 12.79
N GLU A 141 -7.72 12.65 11.46
CA GLU A 141 -8.71 11.99 10.63
C GLU A 141 -8.17 10.67 10.03
N PHE A 142 -6.85 10.54 9.87
CA PHE A 142 -6.19 9.35 9.34
C PHE A 142 -4.80 9.12 9.96
N VAL A 143 -4.39 7.85 10.11
CA VAL A 143 -3.03 7.49 10.53
C VAL A 143 -2.16 7.26 9.30
N PHE A 144 -1.25 8.18 9.01
CA PHE A 144 -0.34 8.11 7.87
C PHE A 144 0.85 7.18 8.15
N SER A 145 0.70 5.90 7.84
CA SER A 145 1.70 4.86 8.15
C SER A 145 2.13 4.06 6.91
N GLU A 146 3.34 3.51 7.00
CA GLU A 146 3.85 2.47 6.08
C GLU A 146 3.28 1.06 6.37
N ALA A 147 2.39 0.93 7.36
CA ALA A 147 1.77 -0.34 7.75
C ALA A 147 0.23 -0.25 7.72
N HIS A 148 -0.41 -1.12 6.94
CA HIS A 148 -1.89 -1.22 6.83
C HIS A 148 -2.58 -1.40 8.19
N VAL A 149 -1.95 -2.18 9.08
CA VAL A 149 -2.48 -2.49 10.40
C VAL A 149 -2.64 -1.25 11.30
N ASP A 150 -1.88 -0.18 11.07
CA ASP A 150 -1.91 1.01 11.92
C ASP A 150 -3.21 1.80 11.74
N TYR A 151 -3.60 2.12 10.50
CA TYR A 151 -4.88 2.78 10.25
C TYR A 151 -6.07 1.82 10.35
N ALA A 152 -5.89 0.51 10.14
CA ALA A 152 -6.91 -0.48 10.47
C ALA A 152 -7.23 -0.51 11.98
N GLY A 153 -6.21 -0.44 12.84
CA GLY A 153 -6.37 -0.36 14.29
C GLY A 153 -7.05 0.94 14.72
N ALA A 154 -6.66 2.07 14.12
CA ALA A 154 -7.31 3.35 14.37
C ALA A 154 -8.79 3.35 13.92
N ALA A 155 -9.12 2.76 12.76
CA ALA A 155 -10.50 2.60 12.31
C ALA A 155 -11.31 1.65 13.21
N TRP A 156 -10.69 0.61 13.74
CA TRP A 156 -11.31 -0.28 14.73
C TRP A 156 -11.67 0.47 16.00
N LYS A 157 -10.73 1.24 16.55
CA LYS A 157 -10.97 2.10 17.72
C LYS A 157 -12.07 3.13 17.44
N ALA A 158 -12.06 3.76 16.27
CA ALA A 158 -13.08 4.73 15.88
C ALA A 158 -14.48 4.13 15.84
N GLY A 159 -14.63 2.92 15.28
CA GLY A 159 -15.90 2.19 15.31
C GLY A 159 -16.36 1.83 16.72
N ALA A 160 -15.44 1.41 17.60
CA ALA A 160 -15.75 1.12 19.00
C ALA A 160 -16.12 2.38 19.81
N ASP A 161 -15.51 3.53 19.51
CA ASP A 161 -15.85 4.82 20.11
C ASP A 161 -17.24 5.29 19.65
N GLU A 162 -17.54 5.19 18.34
CA GLU A 162 -18.86 5.50 17.78
C GLU A 162 -19.98 4.64 18.41
N ALA A 163 -19.77 3.32 18.51
CA ALA A 163 -20.75 2.40 19.11
C ALA A 163 -21.01 2.71 20.60
N ALA A 164 -20.03 3.31 21.29
CA ALA A 164 -20.16 3.72 22.68
C ALA A 164 -20.61 5.19 22.85
N GLY A 165 -21.00 5.88 21.77
CA GLY A 165 -21.41 7.28 21.79
C GLY A 165 -20.28 8.27 22.09
N ARG A 166 -19.02 7.85 21.93
CA ARG A 166 -17.86 8.73 22.09
C ARG A 166 -17.53 9.41 20.77
N PRO A 167 -17.25 10.73 20.78
CA PRO A 167 -16.86 11.43 19.57
C PRO A 167 -15.50 10.93 19.07
N THR A 168 -15.36 10.83 17.75
CA THR A 168 -14.09 10.52 17.08
C THR A 168 -14.06 11.26 15.75
N ARG A 169 -12.90 11.87 15.45
CA ARG A 169 -12.64 12.56 14.18
C ARG A 169 -12.10 11.64 13.09
N PHE A 170 -11.76 10.40 13.44
CA PHE A 170 -11.20 9.46 12.48
C PHE A 170 -12.20 9.21 11.35
N ALA A 171 -11.76 9.31 10.10
CA ALA A 171 -12.63 9.34 8.93
C ALA A 171 -13.23 7.97 8.58
N LEU A 172 -12.61 6.89 9.06
CA LEU A 172 -12.97 5.52 8.73
C LEU A 172 -13.42 4.74 9.97
N ARG A 173 -14.30 3.76 9.80
CA ARG A 173 -14.61 2.76 10.83
C ARG A 173 -14.37 1.35 10.30
N ALA A 174 -13.96 0.44 11.17
CA ALA A 174 -13.85 -0.97 10.82
C ALA A 174 -15.23 -1.63 10.77
N CYS A 175 -15.51 -2.33 9.67
CA CYS A 175 -16.74 -3.09 9.44
C CYS A 175 -16.41 -4.50 8.92
N ASP A 176 -17.31 -5.44 9.16
CA ASP A 176 -17.21 -6.78 8.61
C ASP A 176 -17.59 -6.74 7.12
N LEU A 177 -16.64 -7.05 6.24
CA LEU A 177 -16.81 -7.05 4.79
C LEU A 177 -17.87 -8.08 4.33
N ALA A 178 -18.05 -9.18 5.06
CA ALA A 178 -19.05 -10.19 4.76
C ALA A 178 -20.48 -9.70 5.04
N ARG A 179 -20.64 -8.61 5.81
CA ARG A 179 -21.95 -8.07 6.21
C ARG A 179 -22.20 -6.64 5.72
N THR A 180 -21.16 -5.96 5.24
CA THR A 180 -21.21 -4.53 4.92
C THR A 180 -20.90 -4.29 3.46
N PRO A 181 -21.86 -3.76 2.67
CA PRO A 181 -21.61 -3.41 1.28
C PRO A 181 -20.51 -2.34 1.14
N PRO A 182 -19.43 -2.60 0.37
CA PRO A 182 -18.41 -1.61 0.09
C PRO A 182 -18.95 -0.42 -0.71
N ARG A 183 -18.43 0.77 -0.42
CA ARG A 183 -18.78 2.02 -1.10
C ARG A 183 -17.53 2.65 -1.70
N VAL A 184 -17.71 3.46 -2.74
CA VAL A 184 -16.61 4.23 -3.34
C VAL A 184 -15.91 5.06 -2.26
N GLY A 185 -14.60 4.89 -2.15
CA GLY A 185 -13.75 5.51 -1.15
C GLY A 185 -13.37 4.59 0.02
N ASP A 186 -14.16 3.55 0.31
CA ASP A 186 -13.86 2.59 1.37
C ASP A 186 -12.57 1.82 1.08
N LEU A 187 -11.93 1.27 2.12
CA LEU A 187 -10.79 0.38 1.97
C LEU A 187 -11.21 -1.06 2.22
N VAL A 188 -10.95 -1.95 1.25
CA VAL A 188 -11.16 -3.39 1.39
C VAL A 188 -9.82 -4.04 1.76
N CYS A 189 -9.78 -4.76 2.88
CA CYS A 189 -8.54 -5.20 3.50
C CYS A 189 -8.51 -6.72 3.74
N GLN A 190 -7.31 -7.29 3.64
CA GLN A 190 -7.01 -8.69 3.92
C GLN A 190 -5.67 -8.85 4.65
N THR A 191 -5.51 -9.94 5.38
CA THR A 191 -4.24 -10.32 6.03
C THR A 191 -3.41 -11.18 5.06
N ARG A 192 -2.08 -10.97 4.99
CA ARG A 192 -1.19 -11.72 4.10
C ARG A 192 -0.45 -12.85 4.83
N GLY A 193 -0.03 -13.87 4.07
CA GLY A 193 0.91 -14.90 4.51
C GLY A 193 0.31 -16.29 4.62
N ALA A 194 1.09 -17.31 4.28
CA ALA A 194 0.68 -18.71 4.11
C ALA A 194 0.06 -19.40 5.35
N ARG A 195 -0.01 -18.72 6.49
CA ARG A 195 -0.58 -19.22 7.76
C ARG A 195 -1.34 -18.14 8.52
N SER A 196 -1.83 -17.10 7.86
CA SER A 196 -2.67 -16.12 8.56
C SER A 196 -3.94 -16.81 9.03
N THR A 197 -4.03 -17.13 10.32
CA THR A 197 -5.27 -17.57 10.97
C THR A 197 -6.24 -16.41 11.16
N LEU A 198 -5.83 -15.18 10.82
CA LEU A 198 -6.62 -13.95 10.92
C LEU A 198 -7.43 -13.74 9.64
N ASP A 199 -8.27 -14.72 9.34
CA ASP A 199 -9.04 -14.84 8.09
C ASP A 199 -10.45 -14.23 8.14
N SER A 200 -10.85 -13.70 9.29
CA SER A 200 -12.21 -13.23 9.56
C SER A 200 -12.20 -11.97 10.41
N PHE A 201 -13.25 -11.16 10.28
CA PHE A 201 -13.40 -9.88 10.98
C PHE A 201 -13.25 -10.02 12.50
N ALA A 202 -13.81 -11.09 13.08
CA ALA A 202 -13.70 -11.37 14.50
C ALA A 202 -12.25 -11.65 14.92
N LYS A 203 -11.54 -12.51 14.18
CA LYS A 203 -10.16 -12.90 14.49
C LYS A 203 -9.21 -11.71 14.35
N ILE A 204 -9.29 -10.96 13.25
CA ILE A 204 -8.45 -9.76 13.04
C ILE A 204 -8.74 -8.69 14.10
N GLY A 205 -10.01 -8.55 14.49
CA GLY A 205 -10.44 -7.65 15.55
C GLY A 205 -9.75 -7.86 16.90
N THR A 206 -9.45 -9.12 17.27
CA THR A 206 -8.72 -9.40 18.52
C THR A 206 -7.33 -8.76 18.56
N VAL A 207 -6.67 -8.67 17.41
CA VAL A 207 -5.35 -8.05 17.26
C VAL A 207 -5.50 -6.53 17.16
N LEU A 208 -6.40 -6.04 16.31
CA LEU A 208 -6.61 -4.60 16.11
C LEU A 208 -7.08 -3.88 17.38
N ALA A 209 -7.82 -4.55 18.25
CA ALA A 209 -8.32 -3.99 19.51
C ALA A 209 -7.21 -3.72 20.54
N THR A 210 -6.09 -4.43 20.47
CA THR A 210 -5.05 -4.43 21.52
C THR A 210 -3.71 -3.92 21.03
N ARG A 211 -3.45 -3.95 19.72
CA ARG A 211 -2.19 -3.53 19.13
C ARG A 211 -2.05 -2.00 19.12
N PRO A 212 -0.97 -1.42 19.67
CA PRO A 212 -0.68 0.00 19.50
C PRO A 212 -0.24 0.33 18.07
N THR A 213 -0.53 1.55 17.61
CA THR A 213 0.04 2.10 16.37
C THR A 213 1.57 2.05 16.40
N GLY A 214 2.21 1.61 15.32
CA GLY A 214 3.66 1.38 15.26
C GLY A 214 4.13 0.13 16.03
N GLY A 215 3.21 -0.70 16.54
CA GLY A 215 3.52 -1.96 17.19
C GLY A 215 3.96 -3.06 16.22
N ALA A 216 4.00 -4.31 16.72
CA ALA A 216 4.49 -5.47 15.97
C ALA A 216 3.90 -5.58 14.55
N ALA A 217 4.73 -5.97 13.58
CA ALA A 217 4.31 -6.08 12.19
C ALA A 217 3.18 -7.12 12.04
N LEU A 218 2.14 -6.74 11.30
CA LEU A 218 1.10 -7.65 10.86
C LEU A 218 0.97 -7.53 9.33
N PRO A 219 1.32 -8.59 8.57
CA PRO A 219 1.18 -8.56 7.12
C PRO A 219 -0.29 -8.35 6.73
N MET A 220 -0.56 -7.21 6.10
CA MET A 220 -1.89 -6.80 5.66
C MET A 220 -1.79 -6.06 4.35
N HIS A 221 -2.91 -5.96 3.67
CA HIS A 221 -3.06 -5.15 2.47
C HIS A 221 -4.48 -4.65 2.34
N CYS A 222 -4.61 -3.43 1.84
CA CYS A 222 -5.87 -2.79 1.55
C CYS A 222 -5.84 -2.17 0.16
N ASP A 223 -6.96 -2.29 -0.55
CA ASP A 223 -7.25 -1.62 -1.80
C ASP A 223 -8.36 -0.58 -1.55
N VAL A 224 -8.37 0.53 -2.30
CA VAL A 224 -9.44 1.52 -2.22
C VAL A 224 -10.53 1.20 -3.25
N VAL A 225 -11.78 1.14 -2.81
CA VAL A 225 -12.94 0.95 -3.69
C VAL A 225 -13.10 2.19 -4.56
N THR A 226 -13.11 2.01 -5.87
CA THR A 226 -13.18 3.10 -6.86
C THR A 226 -14.49 3.13 -7.63
N ALA A 227 -15.15 1.98 -7.78
CA ALA A 227 -16.47 1.86 -8.39
C ALA A 227 -17.25 0.70 -7.74
N ALA A 228 -18.58 0.76 -7.80
CA ALA A 228 -19.46 -0.33 -7.39
C ALA A 228 -20.72 -0.33 -8.26
N ASP A 229 -21.15 -1.51 -8.68
CA ASP A 229 -22.36 -1.73 -9.47
C ASP A 229 -23.25 -2.81 -8.84
N ALA A 230 -24.20 -3.36 -9.59
CA ALA A 230 -25.12 -4.39 -9.10
C ALA A 230 -24.46 -5.78 -8.94
N ARG A 231 -23.38 -6.05 -9.66
CA ARG A 231 -22.67 -7.34 -9.68
C ARG A 231 -21.48 -7.37 -8.74
N GLY A 232 -20.86 -6.23 -8.43
CA GLY A 232 -19.63 -6.19 -7.68
C GLY A 232 -19.05 -4.78 -7.53
N PHE A 233 -17.75 -4.72 -7.29
CA PHE A 233 -17.00 -3.48 -7.10
C PHE A 233 -15.57 -3.59 -7.60
N ASP A 234 -14.99 -2.45 -7.94
CA ASP A 234 -13.62 -2.32 -8.39
C ASP A 234 -12.79 -1.68 -7.27
N ALA A 235 -11.64 -2.26 -6.97
CA ALA A 235 -10.72 -1.75 -5.96
C ALA A 235 -9.32 -1.56 -6.54
N VAL A 236 -8.66 -0.46 -6.20
CA VAL A 236 -7.30 -0.12 -6.66
C VAL A 236 -6.31 -0.25 -5.51
N GLY A 237 -5.28 -1.07 -5.71
CA GLY A 237 -4.20 -1.34 -4.77
C GLY A 237 -2.85 -0.93 -5.31
N GLY A 238 -2.03 -0.30 -4.46
CA GLY A 238 -0.61 -0.08 -4.75
C GLY A 238 0.23 -1.30 -4.39
N ASN A 239 1.34 -1.53 -5.11
CA ASN A 239 2.24 -2.66 -4.91
C ASN A 239 1.53 -4.03 -4.97
N VAL A 240 0.56 -4.13 -5.88
CA VAL A 240 -0.03 -5.40 -6.31
C VAL A 240 0.69 -5.77 -7.59
N LEU A 241 1.47 -6.86 -7.54
CA LEU A 241 2.32 -7.28 -8.66
C LEU A 241 3.23 -6.17 -9.17
N GLN A 242 3.87 -5.48 -8.22
CA GLN A 242 4.77 -4.38 -8.49
C GLN A 242 4.14 -3.23 -9.28
N SER A 243 2.83 -3.01 -9.19
CA SER A 243 2.12 -1.94 -9.92
C SER A 243 0.99 -1.31 -9.09
N VAL A 244 0.30 -0.33 -9.67
CA VAL A 244 -1.00 0.18 -9.19
C VAL A 244 -2.11 -0.55 -9.96
N THR A 245 -2.69 -1.55 -9.30
CA THR A 245 -3.58 -2.52 -9.96
C THR A 245 -5.02 -2.28 -9.60
N LEU A 246 -5.90 -2.29 -10.60
CA LEU A 246 -7.34 -2.42 -10.40
C LEU A 246 -7.71 -3.90 -10.32
N ARG A 247 -8.57 -4.23 -9.37
CA ARG A 247 -9.12 -5.57 -9.17
C ARG A 247 -10.64 -5.49 -9.16
N ARG A 248 -11.27 -6.28 -10.01
CA ARG A 248 -12.71 -6.54 -9.93
C ARG A 248 -13.01 -7.60 -8.87
N LEU A 249 -14.00 -7.35 -8.02
CA LEU A 249 -14.51 -8.28 -7.02
C LEU A 249 -16.04 -8.36 -7.16
N ASP A 250 -16.57 -9.58 -7.22
CA ASP A 250 -18.02 -9.82 -7.35
C ASP A 250 -18.71 -9.91 -5.98
N PHE A 251 -19.98 -9.52 -5.97
CA PHE A 251 -20.89 -9.82 -4.88
C PHE A 251 -21.45 -11.23 -5.00
N ALA A 252 -21.81 -11.81 -3.86
CA ALA A 252 -22.58 -13.04 -3.83
C ALA A 252 -23.92 -12.83 -4.57
N PRO A 253 -24.46 -13.86 -5.27
CA PRO A 253 -25.71 -13.75 -6.01
C PRO A 253 -26.86 -13.20 -5.16
N GLY A 254 -27.51 -12.13 -5.63
CA GLY A 254 -28.63 -11.47 -4.94
C GLY A 254 -28.23 -10.65 -3.70
N MET A 255 -26.94 -10.55 -3.39
CA MET A 255 -26.40 -9.78 -2.29
C MET A 255 -25.64 -8.55 -2.78
N ARG A 256 -25.18 -7.71 -1.83
CA ARG A 256 -24.25 -6.60 -2.09
C ARG A 256 -22.98 -6.72 -1.24
N THR A 257 -22.64 -7.95 -0.87
CA THR A 257 -21.48 -8.31 -0.04
C THR A 257 -20.59 -9.27 -0.82
N LEU A 258 -19.30 -9.29 -0.51
CA LEU A 258 -18.29 -10.06 -1.25
C LEU A 258 -18.71 -11.53 -1.42
N ASP A 259 -18.52 -12.06 -2.63
CA ASP A 259 -18.76 -13.47 -2.90
C ASP A 259 -17.80 -14.36 -2.04
N PRO A 260 -18.31 -15.37 -1.31
CA PRO A 260 -17.47 -16.23 -0.48
C PRO A 260 -16.34 -16.94 -1.23
N SER A 261 -16.44 -17.14 -2.55
CA SER A 261 -15.40 -17.78 -3.38
C SER A 261 -14.06 -17.01 -3.40
N TYR A 262 -14.06 -15.72 -3.02
CA TYR A 262 -12.83 -14.96 -2.83
C TYR A 262 -12.08 -15.32 -1.55
N LEU A 263 -12.73 -15.99 -0.58
CA LEU A 263 -12.12 -16.42 0.67
C LEU A 263 -11.40 -17.76 0.49
N PRO A 264 -10.31 -18.03 1.26
CA PRO A 264 -9.57 -19.29 1.16
C PRO A 264 -10.43 -20.54 1.38
N GLU A 265 -11.42 -20.46 2.27
CA GLU A 265 -12.34 -21.57 2.58
C GLU A 265 -13.52 -21.67 1.59
N GLY A 266 -13.75 -20.65 0.76
CA GLY A 266 -14.89 -20.57 -0.14
C GLY A 266 -14.82 -21.52 -1.35
N CYS A 267 -13.71 -22.22 -1.50
CA CYS A 267 -13.47 -23.18 -2.57
C CYS A 267 -12.65 -24.36 -2.02
N ALA A 268 -13.34 -25.44 -1.63
CA ALA A 268 -12.67 -26.73 -1.50
C ALA A 268 -12.22 -27.19 -2.89
N ALA A 269 -10.99 -27.68 -3.01
CA ALA A 269 -10.54 -28.31 -4.25
C ALA A 269 -11.58 -29.35 -4.70
N ASP A 270 -11.98 -29.28 -5.97
CA ASP A 270 -12.92 -30.21 -6.63
C ASP A 270 -14.43 -29.99 -6.37
N ALA A 271 -14.86 -28.90 -5.75
CA ALA A 271 -16.28 -28.55 -5.71
C ALA A 271 -16.75 -28.05 -7.10
N ALA A 272 -17.63 -28.81 -7.76
CA ALA A 272 -18.20 -28.43 -9.06
C ALA A 272 -18.87 -27.03 -8.97
N GLY A 273 -18.42 -26.08 -9.79
CA GLY A 273 -18.89 -24.69 -9.77
C GLY A 273 -18.04 -23.71 -8.96
N CYS A 274 -16.97 -24.16 -8.29
CA CYS A 274 -15.98 -23.24 -7.71
C CYS A 274 -15.20 -22.54 -8.84
N ILE A 275 -15.27 -21.20 -8.84
CA ILE A 275 -14.43 -20.36 -9.69
C ILE A 275 -13.08 -20.18 -9.00
N ASP A 276 -11.99 -20.56 -9.67
CA ASP A 276 -10.65 -20.22 -9.17
C ASP A 276 -10.43 -18.72 -9.30
N ARG A 277 -10.51 -18.00 -8.18
CA ARG A 277 -10.31 -16.55 -8.11
C ARG A 277 -8.83 -16.16 -8.19
N HIS A 278 -7.93 -17.11 -8.49
CA HIS A 278 -6.48 -16.93 -8.71
C HIS A 278 -5.85 -15.90 -7.76
N MET A 279 -5.39 -14.77 -8.31
CA MET A 279 -4.65 -13.73 -7.58
C MET A 279 -5.54 -12.91 -6.65
N SER A 280 -6.87 -13.07 -6.76
CA SER A 280 -7.91 -12.44 -5.93
C SER A 280 -8.38 -13.30 -4.78
N ARG A 281 -8.01 -14.60 -4.72
CA ARG A 281 -8.32 -15.46 -3.57
C ARG A 281 -7.45 -15.06 -2.37
N GLN A 282 -8.05 -14.36 -1.41
CA GLN A 282 -7.38 -13.83 -0.21
C GLN A 282 -8.38 -13.80 0.97
N PRO A 283 -7.92 -13.78 2.23
CA PRO A 283 -8.78 -13.63 3.41
C PRO A 283 -9.33 -12.20 3.58
N TRP A 284 -10.09 -11.72 2.59
CA TRP A 284 -10.79 -10.44 2.60
C TRP A 284 -11.84 -10.43 3.71
N SER A 285 -11.55 -9.70 4.79
CA SER A 285 -12.34 -9.81 6.02
C SER A 285 -12.65 -8.48 6.68
N LEU A 286 -11.96 -7.41 6.27
CA LEU A 286 -12.07 -6.10 6.89
C LEU A 286 -12.44 -5.06 5.84
N LEU A 287 -13.48 -4.28 6.12
CA LEU A 287 -13.83 -3.06 5.37
C LEU A 287 -13.55 -1.86 6.27
N LEU A 288 -12.72 -0.91 5.84
CA LEU A 288 -12.63 0.40 6.47
C LEU A 288 -13.56 1.35 5.73
N GLN A 289 -14.74 1.55 6.31
CA GLN A 289 -15.82 2.32 5.69
C GLN A 289 -15.75 3.79 6.09
N TRP A 290 -15.96 4.70 5.14
CA TRP A 290 -16.13 6.13 5.42
C TRP A 290 -17.31 6.40 6.34
N ARG A 291 -17.06 7.23 7.36
CA ARG A 291 -18.03 7.63 8.38
C ARG A 291 -18.83 8.86 7.98
#